data_AF-A0A640TR67-F1
#
_entry.id   AF-A0A640TR67-F1
#
_cell.length_a   1.000
_cell.length_b   1.000
_cell.length_c   1.000
_cell.angle_alpha   90.00
_cell.angle_beta   90.00
_cell.angle_gamma   90.00
#
_symmetry.space_group_name_H-M   'P 1'
#
loop_
_entity.id
_entity.type
_entity.pdbx_description
1 polymer ?
#
loop_
_entity_poly.entity_id
_entity_poly.type
_entity_poly.pdbx_seq_one_letter_code
_entity_poly.pdbx_strand_id
1 'polypeptide(L)'
;MTDTKPFRQVYEAFRVLPYPDYPHDRELQDWNSHLLTLDGWIAGYASRIASGSMAAAEVPEVSTLVRQVGDLRRKLDEIASRLEEDRQLVEKYRSYVAALHSLISEIGALENQDHA
;
A
#
# COMPACT_ATOMS: atom_id res chain seq x y z
N MET A 1 13.85 -19.46 11.82
CA MET A 1 14.32 -18.10 11.51
C MET A 1 13.41 -17.58 10.40
N THR A 2 12.54 -16.63 10.69
CA THR A 2 11.66 -15.97 9.71
C THR A 2 12.52 -15.25 8.67
N ASP A 3 12.31 -15.52 7.37
CA ASP A 3 13.08 -14.86 6.31
C ASP A 3 12.45 -13.51 6.00
N THR A 4 13.01 -12.45 6.58
CA THR A 4 12.49 -11.07 6.43
C THR A 4 13.04 -10.35 5.20
N LYS A 5 13.83 -11.04 4.36
CA LYS A 5 14.46 -10.44 3.17
C LYS A 5 13.43 -9.93 2.14
N PRO A 6 12.36 -10.67 1.80
CA PRO A 6 11.36 -10.22 0.84
C PRO A 6 10.67 -8.94 1.31
N PHE A 7 10.21 -8.92 2.57
CA PHE A 7 9.64 -7.74 3.19
C PHE A 7 10.59 -6.54 3.16
N ARG A 8 11.85 -6.72 3.57
CA ARG A 8 12.82 -5.60 3.62
C ARG A 8 13.05 -5.01 2.22
N GLN A 9 13.16 -5.86 1.20
CA GLN A 9 13.32 -5.41 -0.18
C GLN A 9 12.11 -4.60 -0.65
N VAL A 10 10.89 -5.09 -0.38
CA VAL A 10 9.65 -4.38 -0.76
C VAL A 10 9.50 -3.07 0.01
N TYR A 11 9.82 -3.06 1.31
CA TYR A 11 9.79 -1.85 2.14
C TYR A 11 10.78 -0.80 1.66
N GLU A 12 12.01 -1.20 1.32
CA GLU A 12 13.04 -0.30 0.79
C GLU A 12 12.68 0.25 -0.59
N ALA A 13 12.05 -0.55 -1.45
CA ALA A 13 11.52 -0.08 -2.72
C ALA A 13 10.35 0.90 -2.53
N PHE A 14 9.45 0.61 -1.60
CA PHE A 14 8.29 1.46 -1.33
C PHE A 14 8.68 2.84 -0.80
N ARG A 15 9.62 2.92 0.16
CA ARG A 15 10.01 4.19 0.81
C ARG A 15 10.67 5.21 -0.13
N VAL A 16 11.14 4.80 -1.30
CA VAL A 16 11.74 5.70 -2.30
C VAL A 16 10.75 6.11 -3.39
N LEU A 17 9.55 5.53 -3.41
CA LEU A 17 8.51 5.92 -4.34
C LEU A 17 7.90 7.27 -3.92
N PRO A 18 7.86 8.27 -4.81
CA PRO A 18 7.18 9.51 -4.51
C PRO A 18 5.67 9.29 -4.46
N TYR A 19 5.00 9.91 -3.49
CA TYR A 19 3.55 9.97 -3.49
C TYR A 19 3.07 10.76 -4.73
N PRO A 20 2.02 10.30 -5.46
CA PRO A 20 1.53 10.99 -6.64
C PRO A 20 1.00 12.40 -6.36
N ASP A 21 1.03 13.26 -7.38
CA ASP A 21 0.55 14.64 -7.26
C ASP A 21 -0.95 14.68 -6.92
N TYR A 22 -1.40 15.72 -6.21
CA TYR A 22 -2.80 15.84 -5.81
C TYR A 22 -3.71 16.04 -7.04
N PRO A 23 -4.83 15.29 -7.18
CA PRO A 23 -5.66 15.32 -8.37
C PRO A 23 -6.62 16.51 -8.34
N HIS A 24 -7.01 17.00 -9.51
CA HIS A 24 -8.02 18.06 -9.63
C HIS A 24 -9.44 17.49 -9.68
N ASP A 25 -9.60 16.27 -10.21
CA ASP A 25 -10.88 15.58 -10.25
C ASP A 25 -11.37 15.20 -8.85
N ARG A 26 -12.65 15.45 -8.58
CA ARG A 26 -13.25 15.24 -7.26
C ARG A 26 -13.35 13.77 -6.87
N GLU A 27 -13.70 12.89 -7.80
CA GLU A 27 -13.80 11.46 -7.52
C GLU A 27 -12.40 10.90 -7.18
N LEU A 28 -11.38 11.35 -7.90
CA LEU A 28 -9.98 10.98 -7.64
C LEU A 28 -9.45 11.62 -6.34
N GLN A 29 -9.92 12.79 -5.92
CA GLN A 29 -9.59 13.39 -4.62
C GLN A 29 -10.14 12.58 -3.43
N ASP A 30 -11.41 12.16 -3.50
CA ASP A 30 -12.02 11.33 -2.48
C ASP A 30 -11.29 9.98 -2.38
N TRP A 31 -10.97 9.39 -3.54
CA TRP A 31 -10.16 8.19 -3.63
C TRP A 31 -8.74 8.40 -3.05
N ASN A 32 -8.08 9.51 -3.37
CA ASN A 32 -6.75 9.85 -2.89
C ASN A 32 -6.73 10.03 -1.36
N SER A 33 -7.78 10.60 -0.78
CA SER A 33 -7.91 10.75 0.68
C SER A 33 -7.98 9.41 1.39
N HIS A 34 -8.65 8.43 0.78
CA HIS A 34 -8.69 7.06 1.28
C HIS A 34 -7.33 6.37 1.14
N LEU A 35 -6.64 6.55 -0.01
CA LEU A 35 -5.28 6.06 -0.20
C LEU A 35 -4.31 6.61 0.86
N LEU A 36 -4.30 7.93 1.10
CA LEU A 36 -3.44 8.57 2.11
C LEU A 36 -3.65 7.99 3.52
N THR A 37 -4.88 7.62 3.85
CA THR A 37 -5.18 7.01 5.16
C THR A 37 -4.54 5.64 5.29
N LEU A 38 -4.70 4.79 4.27
CA LEU A 38 -4.10 3.46 4.27
C LEU A 38 -2.58 3.50 4.19
N ASP A 39 -2.05 4.42 3.37
CA ASP A 39 -0.63 4.69 3.26
C ASP A 39 -0.01 4.98 4.63
N GLY A 40 -0.57 5.95 5.37
CA GLY A 40 -0.06 6.33 6.69
C GLY A 40 -0.07 5.16 7.69
N TRP A 41 -1.13 4.34 7.69
CA TRP A 41 -1.19 3.15 8.54
C TRP A 41 -0.15 2.11 8.14
N ILE A 42 -0.15 1.68 6.88
CA ILE A 42 0.70 0.60 6.37
C ILE A 42 2.18 1.00 6.46
N ALA A 43 2.54 2.22 6.07
CA ALA A 43 3.91 2.73 6.19
C ALA A 43 4.36 2.82 7.66
N GLY A 44 3.45 3.21 8.55
CA GLY A 44 3.69 3.22 9.99
C GLY A 44 3.99 1.83 10.56
N TYR A 45 3.18 0.83 10.21
CA TYR A 45 3.41 -0.56 10.61
C TYR A 45 4.70 -1.11 10.01
N ALA A 46 4.91 -0.95 8.71
CA ALA A 46 6.11 -1.42 8.02
C ALA A 46 7.39 -0.83 8.63
N SER A 47 7.38 0.46 8.99
CA SER A 47 8.51 1.11 9.67
C SER A 47 8.84 0.46 11.02
N ARG A 48 7.81 0.16 11.83
CA ARG A 48 7.98 -0.50 13.15
C ARG A 48 8.46 -1.94 13.02
N ILE A 49 8.01 -2.66 12.00
CA ILE A 49 8.50 -4.01 11.69
C ILE A 49 9.96 -3.94 11.24
N ALA A 50 10.29 -3.02 10.34
CA ALA A 50 11.65 -2.86 9.82
C ALA A 50 12.65 -2.45 10.89
N SER A 51 12.24 -1.67 11.89
CA SER A 51 13.07 -1.29 13.04
C SER A 51 13.15 -2.38 14.13
N GLY A 52 12.33 -3.43 14.02
CA GLY A 52 12.21 -4.49 15.03
C GLY A 52 11.45 -4.08 16.29
N SER A 53 10.75 -2.94 16.27
CA SER A 53 9.93 -2.49 17.40
C SER A 53 8.53 -3.10 17.42
N MET A 54 8.19 -3.93 16.43
CA MET A 54 6.90 -4.59 16.26
C MET A 54 7.10 -5.86 15.40
N ALA A 55 6.44 -6.96 15.74
CA ALA A 55 6.35 -8.16 14.90
C ALA A 55 5.21 -8.04 13.88
N ALA A 56 5.26 -8.80 12.78
CA ALA A 56 4.21 -8.77 11.77
C ALA A 56 2.85 -9.24 12.32
N ALA A 57 2.87 -10.22 13.24
CA ALA A 57 1.70 -10.70 13.97
C ALA A 57 1.01 -9.65 14.86
N GLU A 58 1.69 -8.55 15.20
CA GLU A 58 1.13 -7.45 15.99
C GLU A 58 0.40 -6.41 15.13
N VAL A 59 0.46 -6.53 13.80
CA VAL A 59 -0.28 -5.63 12.91
C VAL A 59 -1.77 -5.96 12.97
N PRO A 60 -2.62 -5.00 13.36
CA PRO A 60 -4.04 -5.25 13.46
C PRO A 60 -4.66 -5.45 12.07
N GLU A 61 -5.49 -6.48 11.95
CA GLU A 61 -6.36 -6.71 10.79
C GLU A 61 -5.65 -6.66 9.43
N VAL A 62 -4.47 -7.27 9.30
CA VAL A 62 -3.69 -7.30 8.04
C VAL A 62 -4.55 -7.74 6.85
N SER A 63 -5.35 -8.79 7.02
CA SER A 63 -6.28 -9.29 5.99
C SER A 63 -7.29 -8.22 5.53
N THR A 64 -7.77 -7.39 6.46
CA THR A 64 -8.66 -6.26 6.15
C THR A 64 -7.90 -5.19 5.35
N LEU A 65 -6.68 -4.85 5.74
CA LEU A 65 -5.85 -3.86 5.02
C LEU A 65 -5.51 -4.32 3.59
N VAL A 66 -5.13 -5.59 3.40
CA VAL A 66 -4.89 -6.19 2.07
C VAL A 66 -6.14 -6.01 1.19
N ARG A 67 -7.32 -6.34 1.71
CA ARG A 67 -8.58 -6.20 0.97
C ARG A 67 -8.87 -4.74 0.62
N GLN A 68 -8.72 -3.80 1.56
CA GLN A 68 -8.98 -2.38 1.31
C GLN A 68 -8.06 -1.79 0.24
N VAL A 69 -6.77 -2.16 0.22
CA VAL A 69 -5.85 -1.75 -0.85
C VAL A 69 -6.22 -2.38 -2.19
N GLY A 70 -6.65 -3.64 -2.19
CA GLY A 70 -7.18 -4.31 -3.39
C GLY A 70 -8.44 -3.64 -3.95
N ASP A 71 -9.35 -3.19 -3.07
CA ASP A 71 -10.55 -2.44 -3.43
C ASP A 71 -10.20 -1.06 -4.01
N LEU A 72 -9.26 -0.34 -3.39
CA LEU A 72 -8.70 0.91 -3.93
C LEU A 72 -8.17 0.74 -5.34
N ARG A 73 -7.39 -0.31 -5.59
CA ARG A 73 -6.82 -0.59 -6.92
C ARG A 73 -7.92 -0.75 -7.96
N ARG A 74 -8.96 -1.54 -7.66
CA ARG A 74 -10.11 -1.73 -8.55
C ARG A 74 -10.85 -0.43 -8.81
N LYS A 75 -11.11 0.36 -7.77
CA LYS A 75 -11.77 1.67 -7.89
C LYS A 75 -10.94 2.65 -8.73
N LEU A 76 -9.61 2.63 -8.61
CA LEU A 76 -8.73 3.44 -9.45
C LEU A 76 -8.87 3.06 -10.93
N ASP A 77 -8.95 1.77 -11.25
CA ASP A 77 -9.13 1.31 -12.63
C ASP A 77 -10.48 1.76 -13.21
N GLU A 78 -11.53 1.80 -12.39
CA GLU A 78 -12.84 2.35 -12.77
C GLU A 78 -12.78 3.85 -13.03
N ILE A 79 -12.15 4.63 -12.15
CA ILE A 79 -11.96 6.09 -12.31
C ILE A 79 -11.11 6.39 -13.55
N ALA A 80 -10.00 5.67 -13.71
CA ALA A 80 -9.07 5.79 -14.82
C ALA A 80 -9.74 5.61 -16.19
N SER A 81 -10.73 4.71 -16.28
CA SER A 81 -11.46 4.46 -17.53
C SER A 81 -12.29 5.66 -17.99
N ARG A 82 -12.53 6.65 -17.10
CA ARG A 82 -13.35 7.84 -17.35
C ARG A 82 -12.52 9.12 -17.54
N LEU A 83 -11.28 9.12 -17.08
CA LEU A 83 -10.39 10.29 -17.08
C LEU A 83 -9.27 10.09 -18.11
N GLU A 84 -9.50 10.48 -19.38
CA GLU A 84 -8.46 10.44 -20.42
C GLU A 84 -7.38 11.52 -20.22
N GLU A 85 -7.74 12.66 -19.61
CA GLU A 85 -6.88 13.84 -19.48
C GLU A 85 -5.76 13.67 -18.42
N ASP A 86 -5.95 12.75 -17.46
CA ASP A 86 -5.04 12.54 -16.30
C ASP A 86 -4.26 11.22 -16.37
N ARG A 87 -4.07 10.65 -17.56
CA ARG A 87 -3.44 9.32 -17.75
C ARG A 87 -2.10 9.18 -17.04
N GLN A 88 -1.23 10.18 -17.09
CA GLN A 88 0.08 10.10 -16.42
C GLN A 88 -0.06 10.07 -14.89
N LEU A 89 -1.00 10.83 -14.34
CA LEU A 89 -1.25 10.85 -12.90
C LEU A 89 -1.84 9.52 -12.43
N VAL A 90 -2.78 8.98 -13.19
CA VAL A 90 -3.38 7.66 -12.95
C VAL A 90 -2.31 6.55 -12.93
N GLU A 91 -1.35 6.56 -13.85
CA GLU A 91 -0.25 5.58 -13.87
C GLU A 91 0.67 5.71 -12.65
N LYS A 92 0.92 6.93 -12.17
CA LYS A 92 1.64 7.14 -10.90
C LYS A 92 0.85 6.53 -9.73
N TYR A 93 -0.46 6.75 -9.67
CA TYR A 93 -1.32 6.15 -8.66
C TYR A 93 -1.37 4.63 -8.73
N ARG A 94 -1.46 4.04 -9.94
CA ARG A 94 -1.40 2.59 -10.12
C ARG A 94 -0.11 2.00 -9.58
N SER A 95 1.01 2.63 -9.91
CA SER A 95 2.34 2.21 -9.45
C SER A 95 2.44 2.29 -7.92
N TYR A 96 1.95 3.39 -7.33
CA TYR A 96 1.96 3.60 -5.88
C TYR A 96 1.10 2.57 -5.15
N VAL A 97 -0.15 2.36 -5.60
CA VAL A 97 -1.09 1.41 -5.00
C VAL A 97 -0.58 -0.02 -5.16
N ALA A 98 0.03 -0.37 -6.28
CA ALA A 98 0.65 -1.68 -6.47
C ALA A 98 1.79 -1.91 -5.46
N ALA A 99 2.65 -0.92 -5.24
CA ALA A 99 3.72 -1.00 -4.26
C ALA A 99 3.18 -1.11 -2.82
N LEU A 100 2.14 -0.33 -2.49
CA LEU A 100 1.45 -0.40 -1.19
C LEU A 100 0.83 -1.79 -0.97
N HIS A 101 0.19 -2.35 -2.00
CA HIS A 101 -0.39 -3.70 -1.97
C HIS A 101 0.68 -4.77 -1.75
N SER A 102 1.81 -4.67 -2.46
CA SER A 102 2.95 -5.57 -2.25
C SER A 102 3.46 -5.49 -0.81
N LEU A 103 3.62 -4.28 -0.26
CA LEU A 103 4.11 -4.09 1.10
C LEU A 103 3.19 -4.75 2.15
N ILE A 104 1.88 -4.51 2.07
CA ILE A 104 0.95 -5.13 3.04
C ILE A 104 0.81 -6.65 2.82
N SER A 105 0.99 -7.14 1.59
CA SER A 105 1.01 -8.59 1.31
C SER A 105 2.23 -9.26 1.95
N GLU A 106 3.40 -8.62 1.91
CA GLU A 106 4.61 -9.13 2.58
C GLU A 106 4.47 -9.13 4.11
N ILE A 107 3.82 -8.12 4.68
CA ILE A 107 3.47 -8.12 6.12
C ILE A 107 2.58 -9.32 6.46
N GLY A 108 1.54 -9.59 5.65
CA GLY A 108 0.69 -10.76 5.86
C GLY A 108 1.41 -12.10 5.64
N ALA A 109 2.38 -12.15 4.74
CA ALA A 109 3.22 -13.34 4.57
C ALA A 109 4.10 -13.58 5.81
N LEU A 110 4.70 -12.52 6.36
CA LEU A 110 5.47 -12.59 7.60
C LEU A 110 4.61 -12.99 8.80
N GLU A 111 3.40 -12.42 8.94
CA GLU A 111 2.44 -12.81 9.98
C GLU A 111 2.18 -14.32 9.93
N ASN A 112 1.91 -14.88 8.75
CA ASN A 112 1.64 -16.31 8.59
C ASN A 112 2.86 -17.19 8.92
N GLN A 113 4.08 -16.67 8.73
CA GLN A 113 5.32 -17.38 9.09
C GLN A 113 5.60 -17.34 10.60
N ASP A 114 5.24 -16.25 11.29
CA ASP A 114 5.42 -16.15 12.75
C ASP A 114 4.48 -17.08 13.53
N HIS A 115 3.36 -17.51 12.92
CA HIS A 115 2.39 -18.43 13.51
C HIS A 115 2.61 -19.91 13.13
N ALA A 116 3.57 -20.23 12.26
CA ALA A 116 3.86 -21.58 11.77
C ALA A 116 5.04 -22.23 12.50
#